data_AF-A0A9W8JJ30-F1
#
_entry.id   AF-A0A9W8JJ30-F1
#
_cell.length_a   1.000
_cell.length_b   1.000
_cell.length_c   1.000
_cell.angle_alpha   90.00
_cell.angle_beta   90.00
_cell.angle_gamma   90.00
#
_symmetry.space_group_name_H-M   'P 1'
#
loop_
_entity.id
_entity.type
_entity.pdbx_description
1 polymer ?
#
loop_
_entity_poly.entity_id
_entity_poly.type
_entity_poly.pdbx_seq_one_letter_code
_entity_poly.pdbx_strand_id
1 'polypeptide(L)'
;MSATRTPITREAFVSPNHVQVALRGANYPHAPALMSVVTDGGELQDIPVPQEFVQRGVLPPGYAVDFLFDPEEVVAKLTNAGATHMEEVPPQVFQKMADLVNAPGNLKIVPQWLYDQKRNLTSNALAQGITPEAHMQQLRETRDQGEGSGSGERKEKKKGFLKGLFGKK
;
A
#
# COMPACT_ATOMS: atom_id res chain seq x y z
N MET A 1 -35.75 19.51 5.31
CA MET A 1 -34.31 19.83 5.26
C MET A 1 -33.59 18.52 4.93
N SER A 2 -32.90 18.43 3.79
CA SER A 2 -32.13 17.23 3.47
C SER A 2 -30.94 17.20 4.42
N ALA A 3 -30.87 16.22 5.32
CA ALA A 3 -29.70 16.05 6.16
C ALA A 3 -28.51 15.78 5.25
N THR A 4 -27.49 16.63 5.30
CA THR A 4 -26.23 16.39 4.62
C THR A 4 -25.63 15.12 5.23
N ARG A 5 -25.61 14.03 4.48
CA ARG A 5 -25.00 12.78 4.92
C ARG A 5 -23.50 12.85 4.72
N THR A 6 -22.74 12.41 5.71
CA THR A 6 -21.28 12.49 5.69
C THR A 6 -20.70 11.22 5.06
N PRO A 7 -19.99 11.27 3.92
CA PRO A 7 -19.40 10.07 3.34
C PRO A 7 -18.40 9.40 4.28
N ILE A 8 -18.37 8.07 4.29
CA ILE A 8 -17.34 7.32 4.99
C ILE A 8 -16.04 7.40 4.17
N THR A 9 -15.01 7.97 4.78
CA THR A 9 -13.67 8.06 4.17
C THR A 9 -12.63 7.36 5.03
N ARG A 10 -11.46 7.08 4.45
CA ARG A 10 -10.34 6.52 5.18
C ARG A 10 -9.92 7.42 6.34
N GLU A 11 -9.87 8.72 6.09
CA GLU A 11 -9.45 9.74 7.04
C GLU A 11 -10.39 9.82 8.26
N ALA A 12 -11.65 9.41 8.11
CA ALA A 12 -12.61 9.35 9.22
C ALA A 12 -12.18 8.33 10.32
N PHE A 13 -11.35 7.34 9.96
CA PHE A 13 -10.82 6.35 10.91
C PHE A 13 -9.42 6.70 11.44
N VAL A 14 -8.76 7.74 10.92
CA VAL A 14 -7.40 8.09 11.32
C VAL A 14 -7.43 9.10 12.46
N SER A 15 -6.89 8.73 13.62
CA SER A 15 -6.79 9.62 14.77
C SER A 15 -5.81 10.77 14.47
N PRO A 16 -6.10 12.01 14.87
CA PRO A 16 -5.12 13.11 14.77
C PRO A 16 -3.83 12.83 15.57
N ASN A 17 -3.88 11.91 16.54
CA ASN A 17 -2.74 11.53 17.38
C ASN A 17 -1.99 10.28 16.90
N HIS A 18 -2.34 9.68 15.76
CA HIS A 18 -1.73 8.42 15.29
C HIS A 18 -0.19 8.51 15.20
N VAL A 19 0.37 9.67 14.83
CA VAL A 19 1.82 9.90 14.82
C VAL A 19 2.43 9.75 16.21
N GLN A 20 1.83 10.36 17.23
CA GLN A 20 2.33 10.26 18.59
C GLN A 20 2.22 8.81 19.12
N VAL A 21 1.15 8.11 18.76
CA VAL A 21 0.96 6.71 19.12
C VAL A 21 2.03 5.83 18.48
N ALA A 22 2.32 6.04 17.19
CA ALA A 22 3.35 5.30 16.46
C ALA A 22 4.77 5.57 17.02
N LEU A 23 5.09 6.83 17.35
CA LEU A 23 6.38 7.20 17.94
C LEU A 23 6.61 6.57 19.31
N ARG A 24 5.56 6.39 20.11
CA ARG A 24 5.64 5.82 21.47
C ARG A 24 5.57 4.30 21.46
N GLY A 25 4.72 3.72 20.60
CA GLY A 25 4.49 2.28 20.55
C GLY A 25 3.68 1.76 21.74
N ALA A 26 3.36 0.46 21.71
CA ALA A 26 2.46 -0.18 22.68
C ALA A 26 3.01 -0.20 24.12
N ASN A 27 4.33 -0.22 24.27
CA ASN A 27 5.01 -0.49 25.55
C ASN A 27 5.67 0.76 26.16
N TYR A 28 5.31 1.96 25.70
CA TYR A 28 5.87 3.20 26.24
C TYR A 28 5.54 3.40 27.73
N PRO A 29 6.48 3.86 28.57
CA PRO A 29 7.88 4.22 28.28
C PRO A 29 8.88 3.06 28.48
N HIS A 30 8.41 1.83 28.69
CA HIS A 30 9.22 0.68 29.08
C HIS A 30 10.01 0.04 27.93
N ALA A 31 9.54 0.19 26.69
CA ALA A 31 10.28 -0.21 25.49
C ALA A 31 10.04 0.80 24.35
N PRO A 32 11.07 1.09 23.53
CA PRO A 32 10.92 2.01 22.41
C PRO A 32 10.06 1.40 21.30
N ALA A 33 9.33 2.26 20.57
CA ALA A 33 8.78 1.88 19.27
C ALA A 33 9.90 1.58 18.26
N LEU A 34 9.56 0.86 17.20
CA LEU A 34 10.47 0.57 16.10
C LEU A 34 10.03 1.30 14.83
N MET A 35 11.00 1.72 14.02
CA MET A 35 10.82 2.26 12.68
C MET A 35 11.65 1.48 11.67
N SER A 36 11.13 1.28 10.46
CA SER A 36 11.88 0.64 9.38
C SER A 36 12.77 1.66 8.67
N VAL A 37 14.04 1.35 8.49
CA VAL A 37 15.01 2.13 7.71
C VAL A 37 15.57 1.29 6.58
N VAL A 38 16.07 1.95 5.53
CA VAL A 38 16.80 1.29 4.44
C VAL A 38 18.28 1.33 4.78
N THR A 39 18.93 0.17 4.84
CA THR A 39 20.36 0.05 5.06
C THR A 39 21.15 0.42 3.80
N ASP A 40 22.46 0.60 3.92
CA ASP A 40 23.34 0.86 2.76
C ASP A 40 23.31 -0.28 1.73
N GLY A 41 22.98 -1.51 2.17
CA GLY A 41 22.77 -2.67 1.30
C GLY A 41 21.41 -2.69 0.58
N GLY A 42 20.55 -1.71 0.82
CA GLY A 42 19.20 -1.63 0.26
C GLY A 42 18.16 -2.48 0.99
N GLU A 43 18.50 -3.07 2.13
CA GLU A 43 17.60 -3.90 2.92
C GLU A 43 16.78 -3.07 3.91
N LEU A 44 15.56 -3.50 4.21
CA LEU A 44 14.77 -2.91 5.28
C LEU A 44 15.18 -3.50 6.64
N GLN A 45 15.47 -2.64 7.60
CA GLN A 45 15.78 -3.00 8.97
C GLN A 45 14.92 -2.21 9.95
N ASP A 46 14.40 -2.87 10.99
CA ASP A 46 13.71 -2.18 12.08
C ASP A 46 14.73 -1.72 13.13
N ILE A 47 14.72 -0.43 13.45
CA ILE A 47 15.55 0.18 14.50
C ILE A 47 14.66 0.89 15.53
N PRO A 48 15.13 1.08 16.79
CA PRO A 48 14.41 1.91 17.75
C PRO A 48 14.19 3.33 17.22
N VAL A 49 12.98 3.86 17.44
CA VAL A 49 12.67 5.27 17.15
C VAL A 49 13.55 6.16 18.02
N PRO A 50 14.33 7.08 17.44
CA PRO A 50 15.15 8.01 18.22
C PRO A 50 14.34 8.90 19.16
N GLN A 51 14.85 9.10 20.38
CA GLN A 51 14.12 9.75 21.48
C GLN A 51 13.75 11.21 21.15
N GLU A 52 14.55 11.90 20.33
CA GLU A 52 14.31 13.25 19.86
C GLU A 52 13.01 13.37 19.07
N PHE A 53 12.64 12.36 18.27
CA PHE A 53 11.39 12.35 17.52
C PHE A 53 10.20 12.11 18.43
N VAL A 54 10.36 11.23 19.43
CA VAL A 54 9.33 10.97 20.45
C VAL A 54 9.05 12.24 21.27
N GLN A 55 10.09 12.97 21.68
CA GLN A 55 9.97 14.21 22.44
C GLN A 55 9.32 15.34 21.63
N ARG A 56 9.69 15.47 20.34
CA ARG A 56 9.12 16.50 19.45
C ARG A 56 7.70 16.15 18.97
N GLY A 57 7.35 14.86 18.96
CA GLY A 57 6.07 14.38 18.44
C GLY A 57 5.97 14.51 16.91
N VAL A 58 7.10 14.55 16.20
CA VAL A 58 7.18 14.76 14.75
C VAL A 58 8.03 13.66 14.13
N LEU A 59 7.59 13.15 12.97
CA LEU A 59 8.33 12.14 12.22
C LEU A 59 9.62 12.71 11.61
N PRO A 60 10.66 11.89 11.44
CA PRO A 60 11.79 12.25 10.60
C PRO A 60 11.36 12.55 9.15
N PRO A 61 12.02 13.49 8.45
CA PRO A 61 11.77 13.74 7.03
C PRO A 61 11.94 12.48 6.18
N GLY A 62 11.02 12.26 5.25
CA GLY A 62 11.04 11.07 4.37
C GLY A 62 10.42 9.81 4.99
N TYR A 63 9.76 9.93 6.14
CA TYR A 63 9.04 8.83 6.79
C TYR A 63 7.56 9.15 6.96
N ALA A 64 6.75 8.10 7.01
CA ALA A 64 5.31 8.13 7.24
C ALA A 64 4.91 7.12 8.32
N VAL A 65 3.71 7.29 8.87
CA VAL A 65 3.04 6.23 9.65
C VAL A 65 2.18 5.41 8.70
N ASP A 66 2.57 4.16 8.51
CA ASP A 66 1.77 3.14 7.85
C ASP A 66 0.84 2.44 8.84
N PHE A 67 -0.28 1.96 8.31
CA PHE A 67 -1.29 1.18 9.02
C PHE A 67 -1.23 -0.26 8.51
N LEU A 68 -0.75 -1.21 9.31
CA LEU A 68 -0.58 -2.61 8.88
C LEU A 68 -1.87 -3.16 8.26
N PHE A 69 -3.00 -2.94 8.93
CA PHE A 69 -4.35 -3.02 8.39
C PHE A 69 -4.82 -1.62 8.00
N ASP A 70 -4.92 -1.33 6.69
CA ASP A 70 -5.20 0.02 6.22
C ASP A 70 -6.68 0.38 6.41
N PRO A 71 -7.00 1.58 6.94
CA PRO A 71 -8.38 2.01 7.12
C PRO A 71 -9.21 2.05 5.83
N GLU A 72 -8.61 2.09 4.65
CA GLU A 72 -9.31 1.97 3.36
C GLU A 72 -10.01 0.60 3.22
N GLU A 73 -9.45 -0.46 3.79
CA GLU A 73 -10.10 -1.77 3.83
C GLU A 73 -11.36 -1.76 4.71
N VAL A 74 -11.37 -0.95 5.78
CA VAL A 74 -12.56 -0.75 6.63
C VAL A 74 -13.65 -0.06 5.82
N VAL A 75 -13.31 1.00 5.09
CA VAL A 75 -14.24 1.72 4.21
C VAL A 75 -14.84 0.78 3.17
N ALA A 76 -14.01 -0.04 2.51
CA ALA A 76 -14.47 -1.01 1.52
C ALA A 76 -15.42 -2.05 2.13
N LYS A 77 -15.11 -2.58 3.32
CA LYS A 77 -15.97 -3.55 4.02
C LYS A 77 -17.31 -2.94 4.41
N LEU A 78 -17.34 -1.69 4.88
CA LEU A 78 -18.59 -0.98 5.20
C LEU A 78 -19.42 -0.73 3.94
N THR A 79 -18.77 -0.30 2.86
CA THR A 79 -19.42 -0.07 1.56
C THR A 79 -20.06 -1.35 1.04
N ASN A 80 -19.35 -2.47 1.11
CA ASN A 80 -19.86 -3.79 0.73
C ASN A 80 -21.01 -4.28 1.62
N ALA A 81 -21.06 -3.83 2.88
CA ALA A 81 -22.17 -4.09 3.80
C ALA A 81 -23.36 -3.12 3.60
N GLY A 82 -23.27 -2.21 2.63
CA GLY A 82 -24.33 -1.23 2.31
C GLY A 82 -24.25 0.09 3.09
N ALA A 83 -23.18 0.32 3.85
CA ALA A 83 -22.94 1.57 4.57
C ALA A 83 -21.93 2.44 3.81
N THR A 84 -22.39 3.59 3.32
CA THR A 84 -21.60 4.57 2.56
C THR A 84 -21.48 5.92 3.27
N HIS A 85 -22.35 6.17 4.27
CA HIS A 85 -22.34 7.39 5.08
C HIS A 85 -22.18 7.08 6.57
N MET A 86 -21.52 7.98 7.30
CA MET A 86 -21.20 7.78 8.73
C MET A 86 -22.44 7.54 9.58
N GLU A 87 -23.57 8.17 9.22
CA GLU A 87 -24.84 8.06 9.93
C GLU A 87 -25.50 6.67 9.79
N GLU A 88 -25.03 5.84 8.86
CA GLU A 88 -25.50 4.47 8.64
C GLU A 88 -24.79 3.46 9.55
N VAL A 89 -23.72 3.87 10.24
CA VAL A 89 -22.94 3.04 11.15
C VAL A 89 -23.23 3.47 12.60
N PRO A 90 -23.59 2.54 13.51
CA PRO A 90 -23.78 2.88 14.91
C PRO A 90 -22.51 3.53 15.49
N PRO A 91 -22.61 4.64 16.24
CA PRO A 91 -21.44 5.36 16.75
C PRO A 91 -20.47 4.47 17.55
N GLN A 92 -20.98 3.54 18.36
CA GLN A 92 -20.12 2.60 19.10
C GLN A 92 -19.34 1.65 18.19
N VAL A 93 -19.88 1.27 17.04
CA VAL A 93 -19.23 0.39 16.07
C VAL A 93 -18.15 1.16 15.33
N PHE A 94 -18.47 2.39 14.90
CA PHE A 94 -17.52 3.30 14.28
C PHE A 94 -16.30 3.53 15.19
N GLN A 95 -16.55 3.90 16.45
CA GLN A 95 -15.48 4.13 17.42
C GLN A 95 -14.61 2.88 17.61
N LYS A 96 -15.22 1.69 17.73
CA LYS A 96 -14.48 0.44 17.92
C LYS A 96 -13.58 0.11 16.72
N MET A 97 -14.03 0.38 15.50
CA MET A 97 -13.21 0.23 14.30
C MET A 97 -12.07 1.26 14.26
N ALA A 98 -12.34 2.51 14.62
CA ALA A 98 -11.32 3.54 14.73
C ALA A 98 -10.26 3.19 15.80
N ASP A 99 -10.67 2.64 16.95
CA ASP A 99 -9.74 2.22 18.00
C ASP A 99 -8.81 1.09 17.52
N LEU A 100 -9.33 0.14 16.73
CA LEU A 100 -8.51 -0.94 16.14
C LEU A 100 -7.53 -0.39 15.10
N VAL A 101 -7.98 0.50 14.23
CA VAL A 101 -7.14 1.15 13.22
C VAL A 101 -5.99 1.92 13.86
N ASN A 102 -6.26 2.63 14.97
CA ASN A 102 -5.27 3.46 15.65
C ASN A 102 -4.55 2.75 16.79
N ALA A 103 -4.76 1.44 16.96
CA ALA A 103 -4.07 0.67 17.97
C ALA A 103 -2.55 0.72 17.72
N PRO A 104 -1.70 0.86 18.74
CA PRO A 104 -0.25 0.96 18.54
C PRO A 104 0.35 -0.22 17.76
N GLY A 105 -0.23 -1.41 17.89
CA GLY A 105 0.20 -2.61 17.13
C GLY A 105 -0.17 -2.58 15.64
N ASN A 106 -1.05 -1.69 15.22
CA ASN A 106 -1.40 -1.49 13.82
C ASN A 106 -0.59 -0.38 13.15
N LEU A 107 0.16 0.41 13.91
CA LEU A 107 0.91 1.56 13.41
C LEU A 107 2.39 1.21 13.28
N LYS A 108 2.99 1.54 12.14
CA LYS A 108 4.42 1.35 11.90
C LYS A 108 5.02 2.54 11.19
N ILE A 109 6.17 3.02 11.66
CA ILE A 109 6.90 4.09 10.98
C ILE A 109 7.76 3.46 9.88
N VAL A 110 7.58 3.92 8.65
CA VAL A 110 8.25 3.39 7.46
C VAL A 110 8.74 4.52 6.55
N PRO A 111 9.65 4.26 5.61
CA PRO A 111 10.00 5.24 4.59
C PRO A 111 8.78 5.63 3.76
N GLN A 112 8.66 6.91 3.40
CA GLN A 112 7.54 7.48 2.67
C GLN A 112 7.24 6.71 1.38
N TRP A 113 8.28 6.36 0.61
CA TRP A 113 8.13 5.63 -0.65
C TRP A 113 7.48 4.24 -0.46
N LEU A 114 7.76 3.57 0.66
CA LEU A 114 7.20 2.25 0.97
C LEU A 114 5.73 2.38 1.35
N TYR A 115 5.41 3.40 2.15
CA TYR A 115 4.03 3.75 2.47
C TYR A 115 3.22 4.06 1.20
N ASP A 116 3.74 4.91 0.31
CA ASP A 116 3.06 5.29 -0.93
C ASP A 116 2.84 4.07 -1.84
N GLN A 117 3.85 3.19 -1.95
CA GLN A 117 3.75 1.95 -2.73
C GLN A 117 2.65 1.04 -2.20
N LYS A 118 2.63 0.78 -0.89
CA LYS A 118 1.60 -0.05 -0.27
C LYS A 118 0.22 0.57 -0.45
N ARG A 119 0.08 1.88 -0.22
CA ARG A 119 -1.20 2.58 -0.35
C ARG A 119 -1.75 2.47 -1.77
N ASN A 120 -0.91 2.67 -2.79
CA ASN A 120 -1.30 2.50 -4.18
C ASN A 120 -1.73 1.05 -4.50
N LEU A 121 -1.01 0.06 -3.99
CA LEU A 121 -1.38 -1.35 -4.17
C LEU A 121 -2.75 -1.65 -3.56
N THR A 122 -3.00 -1.18 -2.34
CA THR A 122 -4.29 -1.35 -1.64
C THR A 122 -5.42 -0.67 -2.40
N SER A 123 -5.30 0.63 -2.72
CA SER A 123 -6.37 1.36 -3.41
C SER A 123 -6.68 0.74 -4.79
N ASN A 124 -5.65 0.32 -5.54
CA ASN A 124 -5.85 -0.34 -6.83
C ASN A 124 -6.50 -1.73 -6.72
N ALA A 125 -6.17 -2.49 -5.66
CA ALA A 125 -6.80 -3.79 -5.42
C ALA A 125 -8.29 -3.63 -5.09
N LEU A 126 -8.60 -2.70 -4.19
CA LEU A 126 -9.96 -2.41 -3.76
C LEU A 126 -10.81 -1.86 -4.93
N ALA A 127 -10.24 -1.02 -5.79
CA ALA A 127 -10.91 -0.55 -7.01
C ALA A 127 -11.26 -1.69 -7.99
N GLN A 128 -10.51 -2.80 -7.95
CA GLN A 128 -10.77 -4.00 -8.74
C GLN A 128 -11.68 -5.01 -8.02
N GLY A 129 -12.11 -4.71 -6.79
CA GLY A 129 -12.94 -5.61 -5.98
C GLY A 129 -12.21 -6.85 -5.48
N ILE A 130 -10.88 -6.83 -5.42
CA ILE A 130 -10.03 -7.93 -4.94
C ILE A 130 -9.22 -7.51 -3.71
N THR A 131 -8.62 -8.48 -3.02
CA THR A 131 -7.75 -8.17 -1.88
C THR A 131 -6.36 -7.70 -2.35
N PRO A 132 -5.63 -6.89 -1.53
CA PRO A 132 -4.27 -6.49 -1.86
C PRO A 132 -3.33 -7.67 -2.15
N GLU A 133 -3.50 -8.80 -1.45
CA GLU A 133 -2.72 -10.02 -1.66
C GLU A 133 -2.98 -10.65 -3.03
N ALA A 134 -4.26 -10.72 -3.43
CA ALA A 134 -4.64 -11.24 -4.74
C ALA A 134 -4.07 -10.36 -5.87
N HIS A 135 -4.10 -9.03 -5.69
CA HIS A 135 -3.51 -8.10 -6.65
C HIS A 135 -1.98 -8.27 -6.74
N MET A 136 -1.29 -8.43 -5.61
CA MET A 136 0.15 -8.72 -5.61
C MET A 136 0.49 -10.02 -6.34
N GLN A 137 -0.33 -11.05 -6.20
CA GLN A 137 -0.13 -12.32 -6.91
C GLN A 137 -0.26 -12.15 -8.43
N GLN A 138 -1.27 -11.40 -8.90
CA GLN A 138 -1.43 -11.08 -10.32
C GLN A 138 -0.25 -10.28 -10.89
N LEU A 139 0.28 -9.33 -10.13
CA LEU A 139 1.46 -8.55 -10.54
C LEU A 139 2.70 -9.43 -10.68
N ARG A 140 2.90 -10.41 -9.79
CA ARG A 140 3.99 -11.39 -9.88
C ARG A 140 3.86 -12.25 -11.13
N GLU A 141 2.67 -12.80 -11.36
CA GLU A 141 2.38 -13.64 -12.53
C GLU A 141 2.57 -12.88 -13.85
N THR A 142 2.18 -11.60 -13.90
CA THR A 142 2.38 -10.75 -15.09
C THR A 142 3.86 -10.46 -15.35
N ARG A 143 4.65 -10.25 -14.29
CA ARG A 143 6.10 -10.06 -14.40
C ARG A 143 6.78 -11.31 -14.95
N ASP A 144 6.43 -12.46 -14.42
CA ASP A 144 7.04 -13.74 -14.80
C ASP A 144 6.62 -14.16 -16.23
N GLN A 145 5.43 -13.75 -16.70
CA GLN A 145 4.99 -13.94 -18.09
C GLN A 145 5.66 -12.97 -19.08
N GLY A 146 6.06 -11.78 -18.64
CA GLY A 146 6.78 -10.79 -19.46
C GLY A 146 8.22 -11.18 -19.81
N GLU A 147 8.88 -11.97 -18.96
CA GLU A 147 10.24 -12.46 -19.20
C GLU A 147 10.30 -13.74 -20.08
N GLY A 148 9.14 -14.33 -20.41
CA GLY A 148 9.03 -15.58 -21.19
C GLY A 148 8.76 -15.44 -22.70
N SER A 149 8.49 -14.24 -23.23
CA SER A 149 8.09 -14.04 -24.65
C SER A 149 9.22 -13.48 -25.54
N GLY A 150 10.48 -13.76 -25.20
CA GLY A 150 11.66 -13.14 -25.80
C GLY A 150 12.64 -14.08 -26.52
N SER A 151 12.29 -15.31 -26.91
CA SER A 151 13.15 -16.10 -27.81
C SER A 151 12.37 -17.13 -28.64
N GLY A 152 11.81 -16.68 -29.77
CA GLY A 152 11.20 -17.53 -30.78
C GLY A 152 11.65 -17.10 -32.17
N GLU A 153 12.73 -17.73 -32.62
CA GLU A 153 13.25 -17.82 -34.00
C GLU A 153 12.55 -16.96 -35.08
N ARG A 154 13.24 -15.91 -35.55
CA ARG A 154 13.06 -15.41 -36.92
C ARG A 154 13.50 -16.50 -37.90
N LYS A 155 12.60 -17.40 -38.28
CA LYS A 155 12.75 -18.16 -39.52
C LYS A 155 12.63 -17.19 -40.69
N GLU A 156 13.78 -16.84 -41.27
CA GLU A 156 13.91 -16.16 -42.55
C GLU A 156 12.99 -16.83 -43.60
N LYS A 157 11.87 -16.18 -43.93
CA LYS A 157 11.22 -16.42 -45.21
C LYS A 157 12.04 -15.71 -46.29
N LYS A 158 13.06 -16.37 -46.83
CA LYS A 158 13.69 -15.98 -48.09
C LYS A 158 12.63 -16.07 -49.20
N LYS A 159 12.04 -14.91 -49.52
CA LYS A 159 11.23 -14.69 -50.72
C LYS A 159 12.12 -14.97 -51.93
N GLY A 160 11.59 -15.76 -52.88
CA GLY A 160 12.20 -15.95 -54.18
C GLY A 160 12.33 -14.61 -54.90
N PHE A 161 13.55 -14.26 -55.32
CA PHE A 161 13.81 -13.19 -56.26
C PHE A 161 15.18 -13.39 -56.92
N LEU A 162 15.30 -14.39 -57.78
CA LEU A 162 16.37 -14.46 -58.78
C LEU A 162 15.78 -15.06 -60.06
N LYS A 163 15.03 -14.22 -60.77
CA LYS A 163 14.67 -14.43 -62.16
C LYS A 163 15.73 -13.72 -63.00
N GLY A 164 16.54 -14.52 -63.70
CA GLY A 164 17.23 -14.21 -64.95
C GLY A 164 18.10 -12.96 -65.00
N LEU A 165 19.42 -13.15 -64.96
CA LEU A 165 20.36 -12.38 -65.78
C LEU A 165 21.68 -13.16 -65.77
N PHE A 166 21.91 -14.03 -66.77
CA PHE A 166 23.22 -14.36 -67.34
C PHE A 166 22.99 -15.38 -68.45
N GLY A 167 22.74 -14.85 -69.65
CA GLY A 167 22.92 -15.56 -70.89
C GLY A 167 23.61 -14.62 -71.87
N LYS A 168 24.89 -14.85 -72.14
CA LYS A 168 25.48 -14.68 -73.46
C LYS A 168 26.83 -15.40 -73.55
N LYS A 169 26.92 -16.20 -74.61
CA LYS A 169 28.13 -16.66 -75.27
C LYS A 169 29.00 -15.48 -75.68
#